data_AF-X1DVR0-F1
#
_entry.id   AF-X1DVR0-F1
#
_cell.length_a   1.000
_cell.length_b   1.000
_cell.length_c   1.000
_cell.angle_alpha   90.00
_cell.angle_beta   90.00
_cell.angle_gamma   90.00
#
_symmetry.space_group_name_H-M   'P 1'
#
loop_
_entity.id
_entity.type
_entity.pdbx_description
1 polymer ?
#
loop_
_entity_poly.entity_id
_entity_poly.type
_entity_poly.pdbx_seq_one_letter_code
_entity_poly.pdbx_strand_id
1 'polypeptide(L)'
;MIHEQYICKNCILVDGSFGIELNSEGICNYCEDPAYKTTNWWKTQITEKMKESGLRDWNSIIELMRSRQEEKKYDCIVGFSGGKDSTALLYTVIHDYGFNPLAVTIDSGFIPDTAFENMKDTLKKISVDHIVIDGAKETFRKLYQWVFTNQDSNDLTLTRSLCSISCCGIS
;
A
#
# COMPACT_ATOMS: atom_id res chain seq x y z
N MET A 1 -18.13 -15.45 -4.50
CA MET A 1 -18.07 -14.15 -5.20
C MET A 1 -18.99 -13.20 -4.46
N ILE A 2 -18.52 -12.01 -4.11
CA ILE A 2 -19.35 -11.00 -3.43
C ILE A 2 -20.11 -10.26 -4.53
N HIS A 3 -21.44 -10.30 -4.49
CA HIS A 3 -22.26 -9.60 -5.47
C HIS A 3 -22.23 -8.09 -5.22
N GLU A 4 -22.24 -7.30 -6.30
CA GLU A 4 -22.14 -5.83 -6.25
C GLU A 4 -23.20 -5.18 -5.35
N GLN A 5 -24.36 -5.82 -5.19
CA GLN A 5 -25.44 -5.44 -4.27
C GLN A 5 -25.07 -5.45 -2.78
N TYR A 6 -23.97 -6.09 -2.38
CA TYR A 6 -23.47 -6.14 -1.00
C TYR A 6 -22.30 -5.18 -0.76
N ILE A 7 -21.99 -4.29 -1.71
CA ILE A 7 -20.85 -3.37 -1.63
C ILE A 7 -21.36 -1.95 -1.47
N CYS A 8 -20.86 -1.24 -0.47
CA CYS A 8 -21.16 0.16 -0.25
C CYS A 8 -20.70 0.99 -1.46
N LYS A 9 -21.62 1.73 -2.07
CA LYS A 9 -21.35 2.57 -3.25
C LYS A 9 -20.32 3.68 -3.00
N ASN A 10 -20.12 4.07 -1.73
CA ASN A 10 -19.23 5.18 -1.38
C ASN A 10 -17.83 4.74 -0.91
N CYS A 11 -17.68 3.55 -0.31
CA CYS A 11 -16.40 3.15 0.32
C CYS A 11 -16.01 1.68 0.12
N ILE A 12 -16.66 0.96 -0.80
CA ILE A 12 -16.38 -0.44 -1.17
C ILE A 12 -16.45 -1.49 -0.05
N LEU A 13 -16.90 -1.09 1.14
CA LEU A 13 -17.10 -1.96 2.29
C LEU A 13 -18.27 -2.93 2.05
N VAL A 14 -18.10 -4.17 2.50
CA VAL A 14 -19.03 -5.27 2.22
C VAL A 14 -20.01 -5.46 3.37
N ASP A 15 -21.28 -5.61 3.04
CA ASP A 15 -22.37 -5.89 3.98
C ASP A 15 -22.09 -7.15 4.82
N GLY A 16 -22.37 -7.08 6.12
CA GLY A 16 -22.12 -8.16 7.08
C GLY A 16 -20.67 -8.37 7.51
N SER A 17 -19.71 -7.64 6.92
CA SER A 17 -18.32 -7.66 7.38
C SER A 17 -18.12 -6.69 8.54
N PHE A 18 -17.46 -7.08 9.63
CA PHE A 18 -17.05 -6.18 10.72
C PHE A 18 -18.16 -5.23 11.27
N GLY A 19 -19.44 -5.67 11.28
CA GLY A 19 -20.56 -4.82 11.74
C GLY A 19 -21.01 -3.75 10.73
N ILE A 20 -20.69 -3.93 9.45
CA ILE A 20 -21.17 -3.10 8.34
C ILE A 20 -22.59 -3.53 7.97
N GLU A 21 -23.51 -2.56 7.94
CA GLU A 21 -24.88 -2.73 7.48
C GLU A 21 -25.17 -1.72 6.38
N LEU A 22 -25.69 -2.16 5.24
CA LEU A 22 -26.11 -1.30 4.15
C LEU A 22 -27.56 -0.85 4.32
N ASN A 23 -27.82 0.45 4.11
CA ASN A 23 -29.17 0.98 4.01
C ASN A 23 -29.79 0.66 2.63
N SER A 24 -31.07 1.02 2.44
CA SER A 24 -31.81 0.78 1.19
C SER A 24 -31.20 1.45 -0.05
N GLU A 25 -30.36 2.46 0.12
CA GLU A 25 -29.67 3.15 -0.97
C GLU A 25 -28.32 2.50 -1.33
N GLY A 26 -27.87 1.49 -0.56
CA GLY A 26 -26.59 0.82 -0.70
C GLY A 26 -25.42 1.58 -0.06
N ILE A 27 -25.70 2.38 0.98
CA ILE A 27 -24.71 3.13 1.75
C ILE A 27 -24.55 2.47 3.13
N CYS A 28 -23.32 2.22 3.55
CA CYS A 28 -23.07 1.63 4.86
C CYS A 28 -23.29 2.62 6.01
N ASN A 29 -23.61 2.09 7.19
CA ASN A 29 -23.70 2.82 8.47
C ASN A 29 -22.55 3.82 8.70
N TYR A 30 -21.31 3.51 8.33
CA TYR A 30 -20.17 4.45 8.43
C TYR A 30 -20.22 5.61 7.43
N CYS A 31 -20.72 5.35 6.21
CA CYS A 31 -20.89 6.38 5.18
C CYS A 31 -22.17 7.19 5.37
N GLU A 32 -23.14 6.67 6.11
CA GLU A 32 -24.35 7.39 6.47
C GLU A 32 -24.10 8.40 7.59
N ASP A 33 -23.24 8.07 8.56
CA ASP A 33 -22.90 8.97 9.67
C ASP A 33 -22.21 10.25 9.14
N PRO A 34 -22.87 11.42 9.24
CA PRO A 34 -22.31 12.71 8.84
C PRO A 34 -21.37 13.29 9.91
N ALA A 35 -21.50 12.81 11.15
CA ALA A 35 -20.75 13.24 12.33
C ALA A 35 -19.53 12.36 12.61
N TYR A 36 -19.36 11.24 11.89
CA TYR A 36 -18.19 10.37 12.03
C TYR A 36 -16.90 11.09 11.65
N LYS A 37 -16.36 11.79 12.64
CA LYS A 37 -15.07 12.43 12.66
C LYS A 37 -14.30 11.72 13.77
N THR A 38 -13.31 10.92 13.39
CA THR A 38 -12.31 10.53 14.39
C THR A 38 -11.25 11.64 14.43
N THR A 39 -10.50 11.73 15.51
CA THR A 39 -9.36 12.66 15.65
C THR A 39 -8.37 12.60 14.48
N ASN A 40 -8.38 11.50 13.71
CA ASN A 40 -7.44 11.21 12.63
C ASN A 40 -8.12 10.87 11.29
N TRP A 41 -9.43 11.09 11.16
CA TRP A 41 -10.16 10.83 9.91
C TRP A 41 -11.20 11.91 9.70
N TRP A 42 -10.96 12.75 8.70
CA TRP A 42 -11.99 13.57 8.09
C TRP A 42 -12.57 12.78 6.91
N LYS A 43 -13.90 12.77 6.80
CA LYS A 43 -14.59 12.21 5.64
C LYS A 43 -14.34 13.13 4.44
N THR A 44 -13.23 12.94 3.72
CA THR A 44 -13.04 13.58 2.41
C THR A 44 -14.01 12.91 1.45
N GLN A 45 -15.03 13.64 1.00
CA GLN A 45 -15.82 13.18 -0.13
C GLN A 45 -14.97 13.33 -1.40
N ILE A 46 -14.61 12.21 -2.00
CA ILE A 46 -13.90 12.19 -3.28
C ILE A 46 -14.89 12.57 -4.37
N THR A 47 -14.88 13.85 -4.76
CA THR A 47 -15.72 14.35 -5.85
C THR A 47 -15.23 13.81 -7.20
N GLU A 48 -16.11 13.77 -8.20
CA GLU A 48 -15.72 13.31 -9.54
C GLU A 48 -14.60 14.16 -10.13
N LYS A 49 -14.65 15.49 -9.91
CA LYS A 49 -13.58 16.42 -10.28
C LYS A 49 -12.23 16.05 -9.66
N MET A 50 -12.20 15.58 -8.42
CA MET A 50 -10.97 15.13 -7.76
C MET A 50 -10.43 13.83 -8.36
N LYS A 51 -11.31 12.90 -8.75
CA LYS A 51 -10.90 11.69 -9.45
C LYS A 51 -10.31 12.03 -10.81
N GLU A 52 -10.98 12.86 -11.59
CA GLU A 52 -10.51 13.31 -12.90
C GLU A 52 -9.18 14.08 -12.82
N SER A 53 -8.99 14.94 -11.81
CA SER A 53 -7.69 15.58 -11.60
C SER A 53 -6.61 14.56 -11.24
N GLY A 54 -6.90 13.65 -10.29
CA GLY A 54 -5.94 12.62 -9.87
C GLY A 54 -5.53 11.69 -11.00
N LEU A 55 -6.48 11.26 -11.85
CA LEU A 55 -6.17 10.46 -13.04
C LEU A 55 -5.33 11.23 -14.05
N ARG A 56 -5.62 12.52 -14.28
CA ARG A 56 -4.80 13.34 -15.17
C ARG A 56 -3.38 13.51 -14.66
N ASP A 57 -3.21 13.79 -13.38
CA ASP A 57 -1.90 13.93 -12.75
C ASP A 57 -1.13 12.61 -12.83
N TRP A 58 -1.79 11.48 -12.52
CA TRP A 58 -1.20 10.15 -12.66
C TRP A 58 -0.75 9.86 -14.09
N ASN A 59 -1.63 10.06 -15.08
CA ASN A 59 -1.30 9.81 -16.48
C ASN A 59 -0.15 10.72 -16.96
N SER A 60 -0.08 11.97 -16.49
CA SER A 60 1.02 12.87 -16.82
C SER A 60 2.38 12.36 -16.32
N ILE A 61 2.40 11.73 -15.14
CA ILE A 61 3.61 11.09 -14.58
C ILE A 61 4.01 9.88 -15.42
N ILE A 62 3.05 9.04 -15.80
CA ILE A 62 3.30 7.86 -16.64
C ILE A 62 3.89 8.27 -17.99
N GLU A 63 3.33 9.29 -18.66
CA GLU A 63 3.87 9.80 -19.92
C GLU A 63 5.27 10.42 -19.75
N LEU A 64 5.50 11.15 -18.65
CA LEU A 64 6.82 11.67 -18.33
C LEU A 64 7.84 10.54 -18.15
N MET A 65 7.46 9.45 -17.48
CA MET A 65 8.32 8.28 -17.30
C MET A 65 8.61 7.59 -18.65
N ARG A 66 7.60 7.40 -19.51
CA ARG A 66 7.77 6.84 -20.86
C ARG A 66 8.73 7.64 -21.72
N SER A 67 8.68 8.97 -21.65
CA SER A 67 9.62 9.83 -22.41
C SER A 67 11.09 9.74 -21.95
N ARG A 68 11.36 9.13 -20.79
CA ARG A 68 12.70 8.97 -20.20
C ARG A 68 13.21 7.54 -20.20
N GLN A 69 12.46 6.61 -20.80
CA GLN A 69 12.70 5.17 -20.72
C GLN A 69 14.00 4.73 -21.40
N GLU A 70 14.38 5.39 -22.50
CA GLU A 70 15.59 5.04 -23.27
C GLU A 70 16.91 5.45 -22.57
N GLU A 71 16.84 6.20 -21.47
CA GLU A 71 18.02 6.76 -20.83
C GLU A 71 18.67 5.82 -19.79
N LYS A 72 18.04 4.70 -19.39
CA LYS A 72 18.43 3.93 -18.20
C LYS A 72 18.20 2.42 -18.32
N LYS A 73 18.91 1.64 -17.50
CA LYS A 73 18.67 0.18 -17.36
C LYS A 73 17.31 -0.11 -16.73
N TYR A 74 16.90 0.69 -15.74
CA TYR A 74 15.63 0.56 -15.03
C TYR A 74 14.87 1.88 -15.07
N ASP A 75 13.55 1.79 -15.22
CA ASP A 75 12.66 2.95 -15.34
C ASP A 75 12.22 3.47 -13.97
N CYS A 76 12.09 2.56 -13.00
CA CYS A 76 11.66 2.87 -11.65
C CYS A 76 12.18 1.86 -10.61
N ILE A 77 12.00 2.22 -9.35
CA ILE A 77 12.29 1.37 -8.20
C ILE A 77 10.96 1.01 -7.55
N VAL A 78 10.73 -0.28 -7.30
CA VAL A 78 9.52 -0.76 -6.62
C VAL A 78 9.92 -1.46 -5.32
N GLY A 79 9.41 -0.95 -4.20
CA GLY A 79 9.53 -1.62 -2.91
C GLY A 79 8.77 -2.95 -2.93
N PHE A 80 9.47 -4.06 -2.69
CA PHE A 80 8.89 -5.40 -2.74
C PHE A 80 9.01 -6.08 -1.37
N SER A 81 7.87 -6.42 -0.77
CA SER A 81 7.80 -7.10 0.53
C SER A 81 7.49 -8.59 0.42
N GLY A 82 7.18 -9.09 -0.79
CA GLY A 82 6.66 -10.43 -1.01
C GLY A 82 5.16 -10.57 -0.78
N GLY A 83 4.47 -9.48 -0.43
CA GLY A 83 3.03 -9.46 -0.24
C GLY A 83 2.24 -9.40 -1.55
N LYS A 84 0.93 -9.66 -1.45
CA LYS A 84 0.00 -9.58 -2.58
C LYS A 84 -0.02 -8.19 -3.23
N ASP A 85 0.03 -7.14 -2.41
CA ASP A 85 -0.14 -5.75 -2.88
C ASP A 85 1.11 -5.28 -3.63
N SER A 86 2.31 -5.57 -3.11
CA SER A 86 3.57 -5.29 -3.82
C SER A 86 3.73 -6.13 -5.08
N THR A 87 3.19 -7.35 -5.10
CA THR A 87 3.19 -8.22 -6.28
C THR A 87 2.25 -7.69 -7.36
N ALA A 88 1.05 -7.25 -6.98
CA ALA A 88 0.09 -6.63 -7.91
C ALA A 88 0.64 -5.32 -8.49
N LEU A 89 1.25 -4.48 -7.66
CA LEU A 89 1.91 -3.26 -8.13
C LEU A 89 3.00 -3.58 -9.15
N LEU A 90 3.87 -4.55 -8.85
CA LEU A 90 4.95 -4.94 -9.75
C LEU A 90 4.40 -5.47 -11.09
N TYR A 91 3.36 -6.29 -11.04
CA TYR A 91 2.68 -6.80 -12.22
C TYR A 91 2.10 -5.67 -13.07
N THR A 92 1.38 -4.71 -12.47
CA THR A 92 0.82 -3.55 -13.17
C THR A 92 1.90 -2.68 -13.80
N VAL A 93 3.01 -2.41 -13.10
CA VAL A 93 4.12 -1.62 -13.63
C VAL A 93 4.71 -2.24 -14.90
N ILE A 94 4.80 -3.57 -14.95
CA ILE A 94 5.40 -4.29 -16.09
C ILE A 94 4.38 -4.48 -17.21
N HIS A 95 3.21 -5.02 -16.89
CA HIS A 95 2.25 -5.45 -17.90
C HIS A 95 1.33 -4.32 -18.37
N ASP A 96 0.87 -3.46 -17.46
CA ASP A 96 -0.08 -2.40 -17.80
C ASP A 96 0.64 -1.13 -18.26
N TYR A 97 1.80 -0.83 -17.65
CA TYR A 97 2.56 0.39 -17.98
C TYR A 97 3.75 0.17 -18.92
N GLY A 98 4.26 -1.08 -19.01
CA GLY A 98 5.38 -1.41 -19.89
C GLY A 98 6.74 -0.94 -19.36
N PHE A 99 6.87 -0.69 -18.06
CA PHE A 99 8.13 -0.26 -17.45
C PHE A 99 8.99 -1.44 -17.00
N ASN A 100 10.31 -1.24 -16.94
CA ASN A 100 11.29 -2.15 -16.40
C ASN A 100 11.72 -1.75 -14.98
N PRO A 101 11.08 -2.27 -13.92
CA PRO A 101 11.39 -1.91 -12.54
C PRO A 101 12.61 -2.66 -12.00
N LEU A 102 13.30 -2.03 -11.05
CA LEU A 102 14.16 -2.73 -10.09
C LEU A 102 13.36 -2.98 -8.81
N ALA A 103 13.14 -4.25 -8.46
CA ALA A 103 12.53 -4.61 -7.19
C ALA A 103 13.54 -4.46 -6.04
N VAL A 104 13.14 -3.84 -4.93
CA VAL A 104 14.00 -3.60 -3.77
C VAL A 104 13.31 -4.05 -2.49
N THR A 105 13.96 -4.91 -1.73
CA THR A 105 13.52 -5.30 -0.39
C THR A 105 14.49 -4.76 0.65
N ILE A 106 13.98 -4.09 1.69
CA ILE A 106 14.77 -3.73 2.86
C ILE A 106 14.56 -4.82 3.90
N ASP A 107 15.63 -5.53 4.23
CA ASP A 107 15.59 -6.58 5.24
C ASP A 107 15.74 -5.96 6.64
N SER A 108 14.66 -5.99 7.41
CA SER A 108 14.62 -5.52 8.79
C SER A 108 15.29 -6.49 9.78
N GLY A 109 15.64 -7.70 9.35
CA GLY A 109 16.18 -8.78 10.18
C GLY A 109 15.11 -9.68 10.78
N PHE A 110 13.83 -9.41 10.47
CA PHE A 110 12.68 -10.17 10.98
C PHE A 110 11.88 -10.86 9.86
N ILE A 111 12.37 -10.79 8.62
CA ILE A 111 11.77 -11.50 7.49
C ILE A 111 12.22 -12.96 7.53
N PRO A 112 11.30 -13.94 7.58
CA PRO A 112 11.67 -15.36 7.58
C PRO A 112 12.32 -15.79 6.27
N ASP A 113 13.23 -16.78 6.33
CA ASP A 113 13.88 -17.33 5.14
C ASP A 113 12.87 -17.86 4.09
N THR A 114 11.79 -18.49 4.57
CA THR A 114 10.70 -18.96 3.70
C THR A 114 10.03 -17.83 2.92
N ALA A 115 9.96 -16.62 3.49
CA ALA A 115 9.45 -15.46 2.78
C ALA A 115 10.42 -15.01 1.68
N PHE A 116 11.73 -15.06 1.92
CA PHE A 116 12.73 -14.80 0.88
C PHE A 116 12.69 -15.82 -0.26
N GLU A 117 12.49 -17.10 0.04
CA GLU A 117 12.30 -18.13 -0.97
C GLU A 117 11.06 -17.85 -1.84
N ASN A 118 9.93 -17.56 -1.20
CA ASN A 118 8.69 -17.20 -1.89
C ASN A 118 8.85 -15.94 -2.77
N MET A 119 9.55 -14.92 -2.26
CA MET A 119 9.86 -13.72 -3.02
C MET A 119 10.68 -14.05 -4.26
N LYS A 120 11.74 -14.84 -4.12
CA LYS A 120 12.62 -15.25 -5.22
C LYS A 120 11.86 -16.02 -6.29
N ASP A 121 11.00 -16.97 -5.91
CA ASP A 121 10.18 -17.73 -6.84
C ASP A 121 9.15 -16.86 -7.57
N THR A 122 8.57 -15.89 -6.87
CA THR A 122 7.62 -14.94 -7.45
C THR A 122 8.30 -14.03 -8.48
N LEU A 123 9.44 -13.43 -8.11
CA LEU A 123 10.19 -12.52 -8.98
C LEU A 123 10.79 -13.24 -10.19
N LYS A 124 11.17 -14.52 -10.04
CA LYS A 124 11.59 -15.36 -11.17
C LYS A 124 10.47 -15.57 -12.20
N LYS A 125 9.22 -15.70 -11.75
CA LYS A 125 8.05 -15.84 -12.65
C LYS A 125 7.72 -14.52 -13.35
N ILE A 126 7.86 -13.40 -12.65
CA ILE A 126 7.61 -12.05 -13.19
C ILE A 126 8.80 -11.56 -14.04
N SER A 127 9.97 -12.20 -13.93
CA SER A 127 11.20 -11.86 -14.65
C SER A 127 11.73 -10.46 -14.33
N VAL A 128 11.95 -10.18 -13.05
CA VAL A 128 12.36 -8.86 -12.54
C VAL A 128 13.66 -8.95 -11.75
N ASP A 129 14.56 -7.98 -11.97
CA ASP A 129 15.78 -7.83 -11.17
C ASP A 129 15.42 -7.42 -9.73
N HIS A 130 16.07 -8.06 -8.75
CA HIS A 130 15.77 -7.88 -7.33
C HIS A 130 17.03 -7.66 -6.51
N ILE A 131 17.02 -6.65 -5.64
CA ILE A 131 18.07 -6.44 -4.64
C ILE A 131 17.49 -6.45 -3.23
N VAL A 132 18.26 -7.01 -2.30
CA VAL A 132 17.96 -6.99 -0.87
C VAL A 132 18.99 -6.11 -0.17
N ILE A 133 18.51 -5.15 0.61
CA ILE A 133 19.34 -4.25 1.42
C ILE A 133 19.21 -4.69 2.88
N ASP A 134 20.28 -5.25 3.43
CA ASP A 134 20.32 -5.81 4.79
C ASP A 134 21.07 -4.94 5.82
N GLY A 135 21.73 -3.88 5.38
CA GLY A 135 22.46 -2.96 6.25
C GLY A 135 21.59 -2.24 7.28
N ALA A 136 20.25 -2.28 7.14
CA ALA A 136 19.32 -1.66 8.07
C ALA A 136 18.96 -2.53 9.29
N LYS A 137 19.33 -3.82 9.31
CA LYS A 137 18.97 -4.79 10.36
C LYS A 137 19.23 -4.27 11.78
N GLU A 138 20.43 -3.76 12.01
CA GLU A 138 20.83 -3.29 13.33
C GLU A 138 20.07 -2.03 13.76
N THR A 139 19.77 -1.15 12.81
CA THR A 139 18.93 0.04 13.03
C THR A 139 17.51 -0.35 13.40
N PHE A 140 16.90 -1.27 12.64
CA PHE A 140 15.56 -1.78 12.92
C PHE A 140 15.51 -2.50 14.27
N ARG A 141 16.52 -3.30 14.59
CA ARG A 141 16.61 -3.97 15.90
C ARG A 141 16.60 -2.95 17.05
N LYS A 142 17.40 -1.89 16.97
CA LYS A 142 17.43 -0.81 17.98
C LYS A 142 16.11 -0.06 18.05
N LEU A 143 15.52 0.25 16.89
CA LEU A 143 14.22 0.93 16.82
C LEU A 143 13.13 0.09 17.47
N TYR A 144 13.01 -1.20 17.12
CA TYR A 144 12.00 -2.07 17.70
C TYR A 144 12.22 -2.26 19.20
N GLN A 145 13.47 -2.45 19.64
CA GLN A 145 13.77 -2.51 21.08
C GLN A 145 13.28 -1.26 21.81
N TRP A 146 13.63 -0.07 21.31
CA TRP A 146 13.18 1.19 21.89
C TRP A 146 11.65 1.29 21.89
N VAL A 147 11.00 0.98 20.77
CA VAL A 147 9.53 0.98 20.69
C VAL A 147 8.96 0.07 21.78
N PHE A 148 9.37 -1.19 21.86
CA PHE A 148 8.81 -2.15 22.82
C PHE A 148 9.10 -1.79 24.28
N THR A 149 10.24 -1.16 24.60
CA THR A 149 10.59 -0.76 25.97
C THR A 149 9.98 0.57 26.40
N ASN A 150 9.50 1.37 25.44
CA ASN A 150 9.00 2.73 25.68
C ASN A 150 7.53 2.91 25.26
N GLN A 151 6.81 1.85 24.84
CA GLN A 151 5.35 1.92 24.69
C GLN A 151 4.71 1.94 26.07
N ASP A 152 3.90 2.96 26.35
CA ASP A 152 2.98 2.96 27.49
C ASP A 152 1.63 2.39 27.01
N SER A 153 1.11 1.35 27.66
CA SER A 153 -0.13 0.66 27.23
C SER A 153 -1.40 1.51 27.35
N ASN A 154 -1.30 2.67 28.02
CA ASN A 154 -2.38 3.64 28.16
C ASN A 154 -2.38 4.69 27.03
N ASP A 155 -1.32 4.78 26.23
CA ASP A 155 -1.29 5.63 25.05
C ASP A 155 -1.83 4.86 23.85
N LEU A 156 -2.82 5.43 23.16
CA LEU A 156 -3.53 4.82 22.03
C LEU A 156 -2.55 4.16 21.04
N THR A 157 -2.51 2.83 21.10
CA THR A 157 -1.74 1.87 20.28
C THR A 157 -0.96 2.46 19.09
N LEU A 158 0.37 2.38 19.20
CA LEU A 158 1.40 2.67 18.21
C LEU A 158 1.26 1.96 16.84
N THR A 159 0.28 1.07 16.67
CA THR A 159 -0.10 0.52 15.36
C THR A 159 -0.39 1.64 14.35
N ARG A 160 -0.83 2.82 14.84
CA ARG A 160 -1.11 4.01 14.03
C ARG A 160 0.14 4.76 13.54
N SER A 161 1.18 4.88 14.36
CA SER A 161 2.39 5.63 14.02
C SER A 161 3.34 4.82 13.14
N LEU A 162 3.47 3.52 13.36
CA LEU A 162 4.38 2.68 12.58
C LEU A 162 3.86 2.36 11.18
N CYS A 163 2.57 2.06 11.00
CA CYS A 163 2.01 1.77 9.67
C CYS A 163 2.11 2.99 8.73
N SER A 164 1.94 4.19 9.30
CA SER A 164 2.14 5.44 8.57
C SER A 164 3.60 5.61 8.14
N ILE A 165 4.57 5.33 9.02
CA ILE A 165 6.01 5.53 8.74
C ILE A 165 6.59 4.43 7.84
N SER A 166 6.11 3.19 7.94
CA SER A 166 6.67 2.06 7.18
C SER A 166 6.01 1.84 5.81
N CYS A 167 4.78 2.31 5.61
CA CYS A 167 4.02 2.05 4.38
C CYS A 167 3.75 3.31 3.53
N CYS A 168 3.67 4.49 4.14
CA CYS A 168 3.41 5.75 3.47
C CYS A 168 4.45 6.77 3.90
N GLY A 169 5.62 6.78 3.24
CA GLY A 169 6.58 7.87 3.42
C GLY A 169 5.95 9.21 3.06
N ILE A 170 5.34 9.87 4.02
CA ILE A 170 4.77 11.21 3.93
C ILE A 170 5.28 11.96 5.17
N SER A 171 6.39 12.66 4.97
CA SER A 171 6.77 13.84 5.76
C SER A 171 5.88 15.01 5.36
#